data_AF-A0A4Y2W003-F1
#
_entry.id   AF-A0A4Y2W003-F1
#
_cell.length_a   1.000
_cell.length_b   1.000
_cell.length_c   1.000
_cell.angle_alpha   90.00
_cell.angle_beta   90.00
_cell.angle_gamma   90.00
#
_symmetry.space_group_name_H-M   'P 1'
#
loop_
_entity.id
_entity.type
_entity.pdbx_description
1 polymer ?
#
loop_
_entity_poly.entity_id
_entity_poly.type
_entity_poly.pdbx_seq_one_letter_code
_entity_poly.pdbx_strand_id
1 'polypeptide(L)'
;MGEKRREKNKFLVSTSSAESYVSSSDESIKEVFASDESNDIDISCRFPENTQNEDVLKRGSKNFITPKLVASLDRCQLSVRDSVYIIHAVVEALGHNTEEFIINNSSIHRIRQIKRKESAESIKVAFQNDIPQMILFTGMVSYYQH
;
A
#
# COMPACT_ATOMS: atom_id res chain seq x y z
N MET A 1 -3.28 -17.47 -43.04
CA MET A 1 -3.96 -16.15 -43.05
C MET A 1 -5.37 -16.36 -42.51
N GLY A 2 -5.70 -15.79 -41.34
CA GLY A 2 -7.08 -15.66 -40.85
C GLY A 2 -7.47 -16.45 -39.59
N GLU A 3 -6.83 -16.23 -38.45
CA GLU A 3 -7.38 -16.65 -37.15
C GLU A 3 -8.48 -15.70 -36.68
N LYS A 4 -9.60 -16.29 -36.27
CA LYS A 4 -10.91 -15.65 -36.09
C LYS A 4 -11.08 -15.17 -34.64
N ARG A 5 -11.22 -13.85 -34.54
CA ARG A 5 -11.84 -12.97 -33.52
C ARG A 5 -12.34 -13.55 -32.18
N ARG A 6 -11.85 -12.87 -31.13
CA ARG A 6 -12.19 -12.79 -29.71
C ARG A 6 -13.65 -12.35 -29.45
N GLU A 7 -14.37 -13.05 -28.58
CA GLU A 7 -15.61 -12.56 -27.94
C GLU A 7 -15.46 -12.55 -26.42
N LYS A 8 -15.66 -11.38 -25.81
CA LYS A 8 -15.78 -11.18 -24.36
C LYS A 8 -17.21 -10.77 -24.09
N ASN A 9 -17.99 -11.65 -23.47
CA ASN A 9 -19.34 -11.31 -23.03
C ASN A 9 -19.31 -10.48 -21.74
N LYS A 10 -20.15 -9.45 -21.77
CA LYS A 10 -20.24 -8.30 -20.88
C LYS A 10 -21.69 -8.33 -20.40
N PHE A 11 -21.92 -8.65 -19.13
CA PHE A 11 -23.23 -8.54 -18.51
C PHE A 11 -23.21 -7.38 -17.52
N LEU A 12 -23.76 -6.27 -17.99
CA LEU A 12 -24.31 -5.19 -17.18
C LEU A 12 -25.69 -5.63 -16.71
N VAL A 13 -25.95 -5.58 -15.41
CA VAL A 13 -27.30 -5.41 -14.86
C VAL A 13 -27.21 -4.30 -13.82
N SER A 14 -27.85 -3.18 -14.13
CA SER A 14 -28.20 -2.12 -13.19
C SER A 14 -29.71 -2.17 -12.99
N THR A 15 -30.18 -2.36 -11.76
CA THR A 15 -31.49 -1.91 -11.31
C THR A 15 -31.45 -1.60 -9.82
N SER A 16 -31.89 -0.38 -9.49
CA SER A 16 -32.11 0.21 -8.17
C SER A 16 -33.30 -0.44 -7.43
N SER A 17 -33.23 -0.58 -6.10
CA SER A 17 -34.34 -0.27 -5.19
C SER A 17 -33.88 -0.25 -3.73
N ALA A 18 -34.43 0.69 -2.95
CA ALA A 18 -34.20 0.92 -1.53
C ALA A 18 -34.97 -0.08 -0.62
N GLU A 19 -34.80 0.11 0.70
CA GLU A 19 -35.34 -0.63 1.88
C GLU A 19 -34.38 -1.69 2.44
N SER A 20 -34.26 -1.93 3.75
CA SER A 20 -34.55 -1.20 4.99
C SER A 20 -33.80 -1.94 6.11
N TYR A 21 -33.74 -1.31 7.29
CA TYR A 21 -33.19 -1.74 8.57
C TYR A 21 -33.27 -3.26 8.90
N VAL A 22 -32.28 -3.78 9.65
CA VAL A 22 -32.45 -4.47 10.96
C VAL A 22 -31.12 -5.14 11.38
N SER A 23 -30.65 -4.76 12.56
CA SER A 23 -29.58 -5.41 13.33
C SER A 23 -30.18 -6.59 14.11
N SER A 24 -29.56 -7.77 14.08
CA SER A 24 -29.87 -8.86 15.03
C SER A 24 -28.71 -9.86 15.15
N SER A 25 -28.63 -10.46 16.33
CA SER A 25 -27.43 -10.87 17.08
C SER A 25 -26.83 -12.24 16.75
N ASP A 26 -25.70 -12.49 17.44
CA ASP A 26 -24.90 -13.72 17.61
C ASP A 26 -25.65 -15.06 17.60
N GLU A 27 -25.08 -16.11 16.98
CA GLU A 27 -24.69 -17.34 17.72
C GLU A 27 -23.81 -18.31 16.92
N SER A 28 -22.70 -18.71 17.56
CA SER A 28 -22.08 -20.03 17.64
C SER A 28 -22.45 -21.13 16.62
N ILE A 29 -21.46 -21.59 15.85
CA ILE A 29 -21.41 -22.99 15.39
C ILE A 29 -20.03 -23.57 15.74
N LYS A 30 -20.04 -24.51 16.68
CA LYS A 30 -18.95 -25.46 16.97
C LYS A 30 -19.23 -26.78 16.25
N GLU A 31 -18.15 -27.56 16.16
CA GLU A 31 -18.05 -29.00 15.83
C GLU A 31 -17.64 -29.31 14.38
N VAL A 32 -16.36 -29.62 14.14
CA VAL A 32 -15.65 -30.91 14.35
C VAL A 32 -16.16 -31.96 13.38
N PHE A 33 -15.30 -32.49 12.50
CA PHE A 33 -15.06 -33.94 12.33
C PHE A 33 -13.78 -34.19 11.54
N ALA A 34 -13.25 -35.37 11.77
CA ALA A 34 -11.88 -35.81 11.74
C ALA A 34 -11.23 -35.98 10.35
N SER A 35 -9.91 -36.09 10.45
CA SER A 35 -8.90 -36.55 9.49
C SER A 35 -9.31 -37.75 8.65
N ASP A 36 -8.76 -37.81 7.43
CA ASP A 36 -8.36 -39.08 6.85
C ASP A 36 -7.05 -38.93 6.04
N GLU A 37 -6.32 -40.04 6.06
CA GLU A 37 -4.88 -40.24 5.92
C GLU A 37 -4.30 -40.26 4.49
N SER A 38 -2.98 -40.05 4.46
CA SER A 38 -1.99 -40.67 3.56
C SER A 38 -1.85 -40.21 2.09
N ASN A 39 -0.65 -39.69 1.74
CA ASN A 39 0.42 -40.53 1.14
C ASN A 39 1.73 -39.75 1.00
N ASP A 40 2.82 -40.47 1.29
CA ASP A 40 4.22 -40.07 1.35
C ASP A 40 4.78 -39.47 0.06
N ILE A 41 5.48 -38.33 0.18
CA ILE A 41 6.56 -37.95 -0.74
C ILE A 41 7.73 -37.44 0.11
N ASP A 42 8.71 -38.32 0.31
CA ASP A 42 10.01 -38.02 0.92
C ASP A 42 10.78 -37.05 0.02
N ILE A 43 10.77 -35.76 0.38
CA ILE A 43 11.74 -34.79 -0.10
C ILE A 43 12.53 -34.31 1.11
N SER A 44 13.62 -35.03 1.38
CA SER A 44 14.64 -34.65 2.35
C SER A 44 15.31 -33.34 1.94
N CYS A 45 14.72 -32.20 2.33
CA CYS A 45 15.40 -30.91 2.33
C CYS A 45 16.05 -30.70 3.71
N ARG A 46 17.26 -31.24 3.89
CA ARG A 46 18.10 -30.88 5.04
C ARG A 46 18.47 -29.40 4.95
N PHE A 47 17.78 -28.55 5.71
CA PHE A 47 18.24 -27.22 6.06
C PHE A 47 19.01 -27.30 7.39
N PRO A 48 20.14 -26.58 7.54
CA PRO A 48 20.92 -26.66 8.76
C PRO A 48 20.12 -26.09 9.93
N GLU A 49 19.97 -26.93 10.94
CA GLU A 49 19.36 -26.67 12.22
C GLU A 49 20.27 -25.70 13.00
N ASN A 50 19.93 -24.41 13.00
CA ASN A 50 20.50 -23.47 13.96
C ASN A 50 19.50 -23.30 15.10
N THR A 51 19.62 -24.15 16.11
CA THR A 51 19.09 -23.87 17.44
C THR A 51 19.76 -22.59 17.93
N GLN A 52 19.00 -21.61 18.43
CA GLN A 52 19.28 -20.83 19.65
C GLN A 52 18.28 -19.65 19.76
N ASN A 53 17.42 -19.76 20.79
CA ASN A 53 16.84 -18.71 21.64
C ASN A 53 15.41 -18.25 21.38
N GLU A 54 14.67 -18.12 22.49
CA GLU A 54 13.30 -17.65 22.62
C GLU A 54 13.04 -16.37 21.82
N ASP A 55 12.33 -16.50 20.71
CA ASP A 55 11.94 -15.38 19.86
C ASP A 55 10.77 -14.60 20.48
N VAL A 56 11.07 -13.82 21.51
CA VAL A 56 10.31 -12.59 21.73
C VAL A 56 10.61 -11.72 20.53
N LEU A 57 9.72 -11.71 19.53
CA LEU A 57 9.81 -10.88 18.33
C LEU A 57 9.98 -9.41 18.73
N LYS A 58 11.24 -8.98 18.90
CA LYS A 58 11.59 -7.62 19.25
C LYS A 58 11.27 -6.77 18.03
N ARG A 59 10.20 -6.00 18.13
CA ARG A 59 9.83 -4.98 17.14
C ARG A 59 11.06 -4.15 16.78
N GLY A 60 11.34 -4.04 15.48
CA GLY A 60 12.46 -3.26 14.97
C GLY A 60 12.54 -1.87 15.60
N SER A 61 13.76 -1.46 15.93
CA SER A 61 14.04 -0.22 16.68
C SER A 61 14.58 0.88 15.76
N LYS A 62 15.17 0.49 14.62
CA LYS A 62 15.90 1.41 13.74
C LYS A 62 15.00 2.02 12.68
N ASN A 63 14.99 3.36 12.61
CA ASN A 63 14.31 4.08 11.54
C ASN A 63 15.11 3.95 10.23
N PHE A 64 14.56 3.23 9.26
CA PHE A 64 15.13 3.11 7.91
C PHE A 64 14.49 4.09 6.91
N ILE A 65 13.24 4.49 7.16
CA ILE A 65 12.48 5.29 6.21
C ILE A 65 12.93 6.75 6.24
N THR A 66 13.55 7.21 5.16
CA THR A 66 13.96 8.61 4.96
C THR A 66 13.03 9.33 3.98
N PRO A 67 12.92 10.67 4.03
CA PRO A 67 12.18 11.45 3.03
C PRO A 67 12.62 11.15 1.59
N LYS A 68 13.93 10.97 1.37
CA LYS A 68 14.50 10.64 0.06
C LYS A 68 14.05 9.28 -0.43
N LEU A 69 14.02 8.28 0.46
CA LEU A 69 13.48 6.97 0.13
C LEU A 69 12.00 7.08 -0.29
N VAL A 70 11.18 7.78 0.49
CA VAL A 70 9.75 7.94 0.18
C VAL A 70 9.52 8.65 -1.16
N ALA A 71 10.29 9.70 -1.46
CA ALA A 71 10.22 10.37 -2.76
C ALA A 71 10.56 9.42 -3.92
N SER A 72 11.55 8.54 -3.75
CA SER A 72 11.87 7.51 -4.74
C SER A 72 10.75 6.49 -4.91
N LEU A 73 10.14 6.01 -3.81
CA LEU A 73 9.01 5.08 -3.86
C LEU A 73 7.81 5.69 -4.60
N ASP A 74 7.54 6.98 -4.37
CA ASP A 74 6.43 7.70 -5.01
C ASP A 74 6.72 7.97 -6.50
N ARG A 75 7.96 8.31 -6.86
CA ARG A 75 8.37 8.47 -8.26
C ARG A 75 8.27 7.17 -9.05
N CYS A 76 8.56 6.04 -8.42
CA CYS A 76 8.38 4.71 -8.99
C CYS A 76 6.93 4.20 -8.92
N GLN A 77 6.00 4.99 -8.38
CA GLN A 77 4.59 4.64 -8.23
C GLN A 77 4.35 3.33 -7.48
N LEU A 78 5.23 3.00 -6.53
CA LEU A 78 5.15 1.73 -5.81
C LEU A 78 3.99 1.74 -4.82
N SER A 79 3.22 0.64 -4.81
CA SER A 79 2.22 0.42 -3.77
C SER A 79 2.91 0.31 -2.40
N VAL A 80 2.16 0.48 -1.31
CA VAL A 80 2.72 0.31 0.05
C VAL A 80 3.27 -1.10 0.23
N ARG A 81 2.56 -2.11 -0.30
CA ARG A 81 2.97 -3.52 -0.22
C ARG A 81 4.26 -3.78 -0.99
N ASP A 82 4.34 -3.31 -2.23
CA ASP A 82 5.55 -3.51 -3.06
C ASP A 82 6.75 -2.77 -2.47
N SER A 83 6.51 -1.61 -1.87
CA SER A 83 7.55 -0.86 -1.16
C SER A 83 8.13 -1.68 -0.01
N VAL A 84 7.29 -2.29 0.84
CA VAL A 84 7.77 -3.17 1.93
C VAL A 84 8.56 -4.35 1.37
N TYR A 85 8.02 -5.02 0.34
CA TYR A 85 8.65 -6.22 -0.23
C TYR A 85 10.04 -5.91 -0.82
N ILE A 86 10.15 -4.85 -1.61
CA ILE A 86 11.43 -4.42 -2.20
C ILE A 86 12.43 -4.01 -1.11
N ILE A 87 11.98 -3.28 -0.09
CA ILE A 87 12.88 -2.86 1.00
C ILE A 87 13.37 -4.08 1.79
N HIS A 88 12.51 -5.06 2.08
CA HIS A 88 12.92 -6.33 2.71
C HIS A 88 13.97 -7.04 1.87
N ALA A 89 13.71 -7.25 0.58
CA ALA A 89 14.64 -7.95 -0.31
C ALA A 89 16.00 -7.25 -0.41
N VAL A 90 16.02 -5.91 -0.42
CA VAL A 90 17.28 -5.14 -0.44
C VAL A 90 18.04 -5.28 0.88
N VAL A 91 17.36 -5.18 2.02
CA VAL A 91 17.99 -5.32 3.34
C VAL A 91 18.58 -6.73 3.53
N GLU A 92 17.84 -7.76 3.09
CA GLU A 92 18.29 -9.14 3.10
C GLU A 92 19.48 -9.37 2.17
N ALA A 93 19.45 -8.81 0.95
CA ALA A 93 20.57 -8.88 0.00
C ALA A 93 21.83 -8.17 0.50
N LEU A 94 21.69 -7.17 1.39
CA LEU A 94 22.80 -6.49 2.06
C LEU A 94 23.32 -7.27 3.28
N GLY A 95 22.71 -8.41 3.64
CA GLY A 95 23.09 -9.23 4.78
C GLY A 95 22.66 -8.65 6.14
N HIS A 96 21.68 -7.75 6.15
CA HIS A 96 21.14 -7.18 7.38
C HIS A 96 19.86 -7.90 7.82
N ASN A 97 19.63 -7.97 9.14
CA ASN A 97 18.40 -8.51 9.70
C ASN A 97 17.24 -7.54 9.46
N THR A 98 16.19 -8.00 8.76
CA THR A 98 14.99 -7.18 8.49
C THR A 98 14.25 -6.78 9.76
N GLU A 99 14.31 -7.61 10.79
CA GLU A 99 13.67 -7.36 12.10
C GLU A 99 14.31 -6.22 12.89
N GLU A 100 15.53 -5.78 12.54
CA GLU A 100 16.18 -4.65 13.20
C GLU A 100 15.49 -3.32 12.84
N PHE A 101 14.86 -3.26 11.67
CA PHE A 101 14.32 -2.03 11.08
C PHE A 101 12.81 -1.91 11.22
N ILE A 102 12.33 -0.67 11.31
CA ILE A 102 10.89 -0.37 11.28
C ILE A 102 10.43 -0.37 9.81
N ILE A 103 10.27 -1.55 9.23
CA ILE A 103 9.78 -1.76 7.86
C ILE A 103 8.40 -2.42 7.95
N ASN A 104 7.36 -1.60 8.03
CA ASN A 104 5.98 -2.10 7.99
C ASN A 104 5.08 -1.18 7.17
N ASN A 105 3.93 -1.71 6.75
CA ASN A 105 2.97 -0.99 5.92
C ASN A 105 2.52 0.33 6.56
N SER A 106 2.28 0.35 7.87
CA SER A 106 1.79 1.53 8.59
C SER A 106 2.84 2.65 8.64
N SER A 107 4.12 2.33 8.78
CA SER A 107 5.21 3.31 8.83
C SER A 107 5.40 3.98 7.47
N ILE A 108 5.41 3.20 6.39
CA ILE A 108 5.47 3.73 5.02
C ILE A 108 4.24 4.59 4.72
N HIS A 109 3.05 4.11 5.10
CA HIS A 109 1.81 4.86 4.92
C HIS A 109 1.83 6.20 5.66
N ARG A 110 2.23 6.19 6.94
CA ARG A 110 2.31 7.39 7.79
C ARG A 110 3.23 8.44 7.18
N ILE A 111 4.42 8.03 6.74
CA ILE A 111 5.41 8.98 6.19
C ILE A 111 4.94 9.56 4.86
N ARG A 112 4.28 8.76 4.01
CA ARG A 112 3.61 9.25 2.79
C ARG A 112 2.54 10.28 3.09
N GLN A 113 1.71 10.05 4.11
CA GLN A 113 0.69 11.02 4.52
C GLN A 113 1.31 12.34 4.99
N ILE A 114 2.35 12.27 5.83
CA ILE A 114 3.08 13.45 6.29
C ILE A 114 3.62 14.24 5.11
N LYS A 115 4.31 13.57 4.16
CA LYS A 115 4.87 14.24 2.98
C LYS A 115 3.83 14.87 2.06
N ARG A 116 2.69 14.21 1.86
CA ARG A 116 1.58 14.77 1.07
C ARG A 116 0.95 15.97 1.77
N LYS A 117 0.80 15.91 3.09
CA LYS A 117 0.30 17.03 3.89
C LYS A 117 1.23 18.24 3.79
N GLU A 118 2.53 18.04 4.01
CA GLU A 118 3.55 19.10 3.86
C GLU A 118 3.52 19.72 2.45
N SER A 119 3.38 18.89 1.42
CA SER A 119 3.30 19.36 0.02
C SER A 119 2.02 20.16 -0.23
N ALA A 120 0.88 19.71 0.27
CA ALA A 120 -0.38 20.42 0.13
C ALA A 120 -0.37 21.77 0.88
N GLU A 121 0.24 21.83 2.06
CA GLU A 121 0.44 23.07 2.82
C GLU A 121 1.35 24.04 2.07
N SER A 122 2.46 23.55 1.50
CA SER A 122 3.36 24.35 0.68
C SER A 122 2.65 24.94 -0.55
N ILE A 123 1.87 24.13 -1.27
CA ILE A 123 1.08 24.58 -2.43
C ILE A 123 0.02 25.60 -2.00
N LYS A 124 -0.66 25.38 -0.87
CA LYS A 124 -1.67 26.31 -0.34
C LYS A 124 -1.07 27.68 -0.07
N VAL A 125 0.10 27.73 0.56
CA VAL A 125 0.81 28.99 0.85
C VAL A 125 1.24 29.68 -0.44
N ALA A 126 1.84 28.93 -1.38
CA ALA A 126 2.24 29.48 -2.69
C ALA A 126 1.05 30.08 -3.43
N PHE A 127 -0.08 29.36 -3.49
CA PHE A 127 -1.30 29.83 -4.13
C PHE A 127 -1.80 31.13 -3.49
N GLN A 128 -1.86 31.22 -2.16
CA GLN A 128 -2.30 32.43 -1.46
C GLN A 128 -1.42 33.64 -1.75
N ASN A 129 -0.11 33.44 -1.89
CA ASN A 129 0.83 34.49 -2.25
C ASN A 129 0.68 34.94 -3.72
N ASP A 130 0.18 34.07 -4.59
CA ASP A 130 -0.02 34.35 -6.02
C ASP A 130 -1.39 34.96 -6.34
N ILE A 131 -2.37 34.94 -5.42
CA ILE A 131 -3.70 35.56 -5.59
C ILE A 131 -3.61 37.03 -6.05
N PRO A 132 -2.76 37.90 -5.45
CA PRO A 132 -2.63 39.28 -5.91
C PRO A 132 -2.15 39.39 -7.37
N GLN A 133 -1.25 38.50 -7.80
CA GLN A 133 -0.72 38.48 -9.17
C GLN A 133 -1.77 37.99 -10.17
N MET A 134 -2.57 36.98 -9.80
CA MET A 134 -3.66 36.45 -10.63
C MET A 134 -4.76 37.50 -10.88
N ILE A 135 -5.12 38.29 -9.86
CA ILE A 135 -6.12 39.36 -9.97
C ILE A 135 -5.61 40.49 -10.89
N LEU A 136 -4.32 40.84 -10.79
CA LEU A 136 -3.70 41.83 -11.68
C LEU A 136 -3.75 41.36 -13.15
N PHE A 137 -3.38 40.11 -13.42
CA PHE A 137 -3.35 39.56 -14.78
C PHE A 137 -4.75 39.53 -15.42
N THR A 138 -5.77 39.10 -14.67
CA THR A 138 -7.16 39.07 -15.16
C THR A 138 -7.74 40.46 -15.39
N GLY A 139 -7.42 41.44 -14.53
CA GLY A 139 -7.75 42.84 -14.74
C GLY A 139 -7.12 43.43 -16.00
N MET A 140 -5.83 43.15 -16.25
CA MET A 140 -5.15 43.63 -17.46
C MET A 140 -5.71 42.99 -18.73
N VAL A 141 -5.93 41.67 -18.75
CA VAL A 141 -6.50 40.98 -19.94
C VAL A 141 -7.90 41.51 -20.27
N SER A 142 -8.71 41.82 -19.26
CA SER A 142 -10.05 42.41 -19.47
C SER A 142 -9.98 43.84 -20.00
N TYR A 143 -8.96 44.61 -19.61
CA TYR A 143 -8.77 45.99 -20.07
C TYR A 143 -8.35 46.09 -21.54
N TYR A 144 -7.63 45.11 -22.08
CA TYR A 144 -7.18 45.09 -23.48
C TYR A 144 -8.19 44.46 -24.47
N GLN A 145 -9.34 44.00 -24.00
CA GLN A 145 -10.40 43.39 -24.82
C GLN A 145 -11.53 44.38 -25.19
N HIS A 146 -11.39 45.66 -24.84
CA HIS A 146 -12.38 46.72 -25.05
C HIS A 146 -11.76 47.93 -25.75
#